data_AF-A0A090RB04-F1
#
_entry.id   AF-A0A090RB04-F1
#
_cell.length_a   1.000
_cell.length_b   1.000
_cell.length_c   1.000
_cell.angle_alpha   90.00
_cell.angle_beta   90.00
_cell.angle_gamma   90.00
#
_symmetry.space_group_name_H-M   'P 1'
#
loop_
_entity.id
_entity.type
_entity.pdbx_description
1 polymer ?
#
loop_
_entity_poly.entity_id
_entity_poly.type
_entity_poly.pdbx_seq_one_letter_code
_entity_poly.pdbx_strand_id
1 'polypeptide(L)' 'MGAVAVNVALLLRLFGHEDLKANTQQALAVMQSGKAYALVDQLAARGQ' A
#
# COMPACT_ATOMS: atom_id res chain seq x y z
N MET A 1 -8.71 6.82 6.17
CA MET A 1 -7.39 6.47 5.59
C MET A 1 -6.52 5.62 6.53
N GLY A 2 -6.60 5.79 7.86
CA GLY A 2 -5.80 5.00 8.81
C GLY A 2 -6.04 3.48 8.78
N ALA A 3 -7.28 3.02 8.67
CA ALA A 3 -7.58 1.58 8.70
C ALA A 3 -6.91 0.77 7.57
N VAL A 4 -6.88 1.33 6.35
CA VAL A 4 -6.23 0.66 5.21
C VAL A 4 -4.71 0.63 5.39
N ALA A 5 -4.10 1.73 5.84
CA ALA A 5 -2.67 1.77 6.13
C ALA A 5 -2.25 0.78 7.22
N VAL A 6 -3.08 0.59 8.26
CA VAL A 6 -2.85 -0.39 9.32
C VAL A 6 -2.95 -1.83 8.78
N ASN A 7 -3.96 -2.13 7.96
CA ASN A 7 -4.09 -3.45 7.35
C ASN A 7 -2.89 -3.79 6.45
N VAL A 8 -2.42 -2.82 5.65
CA VAL A 8 -1.21 -2.98 4.83
C VAL A 8 0.03 -3.14 5.70
N ALA A 9 0.14 -2.42 6.81
CA ALA A 9 1.27 -2.53 7.72
C ALA A 9 1.36 -3.91 8.40
N LEU A 10 0.22 -4.47 8.77
CA LEU A 10 0.12 -5.84 9.29
C LEU A 10 0.43 -6.88 8.21
N LEU A 11 -0.01 -6.66 6.97
CA LEU A 11 0.36 -7.51 5.84
C LEU A 11 1.88 -7.52 5.61
N LEU A 12 2.53 -6.35 5.57
CA LEU A 12 3.98 -6.22 5.37
C LEU A 12 4.79 -6.96 6.45
N ARG A 13 4.28 -7.02 7.69
CA ARG A 13 4.90 -7.81 8.76
C ARG A 13 4.94 -9.31 8.44
N LEU A 14 3.92 -9.86 7.77
CA LEU A 14 3.91 -11.27 7.35
C LEU A 14 4.99 -11.56 6.29
N PHE A 15 5.53 -10.52 5.62
CA PHE A 15 6.60 -10.61 4.64
C PHE A 15 7.97 -10.17 5.20
N GLY A 16 8.13 -10.13 6.52
CA GLY A 16 9.41 -9.84 7.19
C GLY A 16 9.69 -8.36 7.48
N HIS A 17 8.73 -7.46 7.23
CA HIS A 17 8.85 -6.06 7.63
C HIS A 17 8.28 -5.86 9.05
N GLU A 18 9.08 -6.08 10.08
CA GLU A 18 8.56 -6.13 11.46
C GLU A 18 8.14 -4.78 12.05
N ASP A 19 8.70 -3.67 11.56
CA ASP A 19 8.39 -2.32 12.05
C ASP A 19 7.04 -1.82 11.52
N LEU A 20 5.99 -2.03 12.32
CA LEU A 20 4.63 -1.59 12.00
C LEU A 20 4.51 -0.08 11.80
N LYS A 21 5.31 0.73 12.50
CA LYS A 21 5.26 2.19 12.36
C LYS A 21 5.84 2.61 11.01
N ALA A 22 7.02 2.08 10.67
CA ALA A 22 7.63 2.30 9.37
C ALA A 22 6.72 1.82 8.24
N ASN A 23 6.11 0.63 8.38
CA ASN A 23 5.18 0.09 7.40
C ASN A 23 3.92 0.96 7.22
N THR A 24 3.37 1.48 8.32
CA THR A 24 2.19 2.38 8.27
C THR A 24 2.54 3.69 7.57
N GLN A 25 3.72 4.27 7.85
CA GLN A 25 4.20 5.47 7.19
C GLN A 25 4.44 5.25 5.70
N GLN A 26 5.04 4.12 5.33
CA GLN A 26 5.23 3.72 3.93
C GLN A 26 3.89 3.57 3.21
N ALA A 27 2.92 2.88 3.82
CA ALA A 27 1.59 2.71 3.25
C ALA A 27 0.90 4.06 3.01
N LEU A 28 0.94 4.96 4.00
CA LEU A 28 0.39 6.31 3.86
C LEU A 28 1.07 7.11 2.74
N ALA A 29 2.40 7.06 2.64
CA ALA A 29 3.14 7.76 1.60
C ALA A 29 2.78 7.26 0.19
N VAL A 30 2.64 5.94 0.01
CA VAL A 30 2.21 5.36 -1.27
C VAL A 30 0.77 5.78 -1.61
N MET A 31 -0.13 5.75 -0.64
CA MET A 31 -1.53 6.18 -0.84
C MET A 31 -1.63 7.66 -1.22
N GLN A 32 -0.87 8.53 -0.55
CA GLN A 32 -0.85 9.97 -0.84
C GLN A 32 -0.20 10.29 -2.20
N SER A 33 0.73 9.45 -2.66
CA SER A 33 1.41 9.65 -3.95
C SER A 33 0.54 9.38 -5.18
N GLY A 34 -0.67 8.82 -5.02
CA GLY A 34 -1.53 8.43 -6.14
C GLY A 34 -1.06 7.20 -6.93
N LYS A 35 0.13 6.65 -6.62
CA LYS A 35 0.70 5.46 -7.30
C LYS A 35 -0.24 4.25 -7.29
N ALA A 36 -1.00 4.04 -6.21
CA ALA A 36 -1.94 2.94 -6.10
C ALA A 36 -3.03 2.99 -7.20
N TYR A 37 -3.51 4.20 -7.52
CA TYR A 37 -4.50 4.39 -8.58
C TYR A 37 -3.90 4.16 -9.97
N ALA A 38 -2.69 4.68 -10.22
CA ALA A 38 -1.99 4.46 -11.48
C ALA A 38 -1.75 2.97 -11.79
N LEU A 39 -1.47 2.16 -10.76
CA LEU A 39 -1.32 0.71 -10.92
C LEU A 39 -2.63 0.02 -11.30
N VAL A 40 -3.76 0.48 -10.79
CA VAL A 40 -5.09 -0.04 -11.16
C VAL A 40 -5.41 0.31 -12.61
N ASP A 41 -5.10 1.53 -13.05
CA ASP A 41 -5.29 1.95 -14.44
C ASP A 41 -4.44 1.10 -15.41
N GLN A 42 -3.16 0.87 -15.08
CA GLN A 42 -2.29 -0.03 -15.84
C GLN A 42 -2.80 -1.47 -15.88
N LEU A 43 -3.36 -1.97 -14.77
CA LEU A 43 -3.94 -3.30 -14.73
C LEU A 43 -5.19 -3.40 -15.62
N ALA A 44 -6.06 -2.39 -15.58
CA ALA A 44 -7.25 -2.33 -16.43
C ALA A 44 -6.87 -2.28 -17.93
N ALA A 45 -5.81 -1.54 -18.27
CA ALA A 45 -5.28 -1.47 -19.63
C ALA A 45 -4.72 -2.80 -20.17
N ARG A 46 -4.31 -3.74 -19.29
CA ARG A 46 -3.83 -5.07 -19.72
C ARG A 46 -4.96 -6.05 -20.05
N GLY A 47 -6.20 -5.75 -19.67
CA GLY A 47 -7.39 -6.56 -19.95
C GLY A 47 -8.22 -6.07 -21.13
N GLN A 48 -7.74 -5.05 -21.85
CA GLN A 48 -8.28 -4.56 -23.13
C GLN A 48 -7.55 -5.26 -24.28
#